data_AF-A0A9E5WXY3-F1
#
_entry.id   AF-A0A9E5WXY3-F1
#
_cell.length_a   1.000
_cell.length_b   1.000
_cell.length_c   1.000
_cell.angle_alpha   90.00
_cell.angle_beta   90.00
_cell.angle_gamma   90.00
#
_symmetry.space_group_name_H-M   'P 1'
#
loop_
_entity.id
_entity.type
_entity.pdbx_description
1 polymer ?
#
loop_
_entity_poly.entity_id
_entity_poly.type
_entity_poly.pdbx_seq_one_letter_code
_entity_poly.pdbx_strand_id
1 'polypeptide(L)' 'MVAFSKRVLVVDDEPIVCDSYQRVLREEGYNVSVATTGRDALEQCRSSPVDVMLLDLKCRTLMAWKSPGSSSSNSRTSRW' A
#
# COMPACT_ATOMS: atom_id res chain seq x y z
N MET A 1 28.97 -12.59 6.34
CA MET A 1 28.16 -11.38 6.63
C MET A 1 26.89 -11.48 5.81
N VAL A 2 25.71 -11.34 6.42
CA VAL A 2 24.46 -11.24 5.67
C VAL A 2 24.30 -9.78 5.26
N ALA A 3 24.40 -9.49 3.96
CA ALA A 3 24.12 -8.15 3.46
C ALA A 3 22.61 -7.88 3.61
N PHE A 4 22.24 -6.86 4.39
CA PHE A 4 20.85 -6.45 4.52
C PHE A 4 20.43 -5.67 3.27
N SER A 5 19.80 -6.35 2.32
CA SER A 5 19.09 -5.69 1.22
C SER A 5 17.80 -5.07 1.77
N LYS A 6 17.65 -3.75 1.59
CA LYS A 6 16.45 -3.01 2.01
C LYS A 6 15.24 -3.48 1.21
N ARG A 7 14.12 -3.72 1.90
CA ARG A 7 12.88 -4.23 1.31
C ARG A 7 11.96 -3.09 0.91
N VAL A 8 11.68 -2.99 -0.38
CA VAL A 8 10.83 -1.96 -0.96
C VAL A 8 9.54 -2.59 -1.47
N LEU A 9 8.40 -1.99 -1.12
CA LEU A 9 7.10 -2.34 -1.69
C LEU A 9 6.62 -1.21 -2.61
N VAL A 10 6.41 -1.53 -3.88
CA VAL A 10 5.86 -0.59 -4.86
C VAL A 10 4.38 -0.88 -5.05
N VAL A 11 3.55 0.15 -4.97
CA VAL A 11 2.09 0.05 -5.06
C VAL A 11 1.58 0.99 -6.16
N ASP A 12 1.18 0.42 -7.28
CA ASP A 12 0.70 1.14 -8.46
C ASP A 12 -0.27 0.26 -9.25
N ASP A 13 -1.43 0.76 -9.65
CA ASP A 13 -2.44 -0.02 -10.38
C ASP A 13 -2.05 -0.33 -11.83
N GLU A 14 -1.00 0.29 -12.35
CA GLU A 14 -0.43 0.01 -13.68
C GLU A 14 0.73 -1.02 -13.58
N PRO A 15 0.55 -2.27 -14.07
CA PRO A 15 1.57 -3.31 -13.94
C PRO A 15 2.90 -2.96 -14.63
N ILE A 16 2.85 -2.19 -15.71
CA ILE A 16 4.04 -1.75 -16.45
C ILE A 16 4.90 -0.79 -15.63
N VAL A 17 4.27 0.04 -14.78
CA VAL A 17 4.96 0.95 -13.87
C VAL A 17 5.61 0.15 -12.74
N CYS A 18 4.88 -0.81 -12.18
CA CYS A 18 5.42 -1.75 -11.18
C CYS A 18 6.66 -2.50 -11.69
N ASP A 19 6.62 -3.05 -12.91
CA ASP A 19 7.75 -3.78 -13.51
C ASP A 19 8.97 -2.87 -13.71
N SER A 20 8.74 -1.64 -14.17
CA SER A 20 9.78 -0.63 -14.35
C SER A 20 10.49 -0.30 -13.03
N TYR A 21 9.74 -0.05 -11.96
CA TYR A 21 10.32 0.20 -10.63
C TYR A 21 11.04 -1.04 -10.09
N GLN A 22 10.45 -2.22 -10.25
CA GLN A 22 11.05 -3.47 -9.79
C GLN A 22 12.42 -3.69 -10.43
N ARG A 23 12.53 -3.48 -11.75
CA ARG A 23 13.80 -3.62 -12.47
C ARG A 23 14.85 -2.65 -11.96
N VAL A 24 14.56 -1.35 -11.96
CA VAL A 24 15.52 -0.30 -11.56
C VAL A 24 15.98 -0.49 -10.12
N LEU A 25 15.06 -0.73 -9.19
CA LEU A 25 15.41 -0.88 -7.77
C LEU A 25 16.14 -2.19 -7.48
N ARG A 26 15.86 -3.28 -8.21
CA ARG A 26 16.66 -4.52 -8.07
C ARG A 26 18.07 -4.35 -8.60
N GLU A 27 18.26 -3.61 -9.70
CA GLU A 27 19.59 -3.27 -10.23
C GLU A 27 20.42 -2.49 -9.18
N GLU A 28 19.77 -1.66 -8.35
CA GLU A 28 20.39 -0.95 -7.22
C GLU A 28 20.58 -1.82 -5.95
N GLY A 29 20.22 -3.11 -6.00
CA GLY A 29 20.44 -4.06 -4.90
C GLY A 29 19.34 -4.08 -3.83
N TYR A 30 18.16 -3.51 -4.10
CA TYR A 30 16.99 -3.60 -3.22
C TYR A 30 16.23 -4.91 -3.41
N ASN A 31 15.55 -5.37 -2.34
CA ASN A 31 14.62 -6.47 -2.41
C ASN A 31 13.21 -5.92 -2.65
N VAL A 32 12.73 -6.04 -3.89
CA VAL A 32 11.52 -5.33 -4.33
C VAL A 32 10.35 -6.29 -4.48
N SER A 33 9.25 -5.95 -3.79
CA SER A 33 7.91 -6.54 -3.97
C SER A 33 6.99 -5.50 -4.63
N VAL A 34 5.97 -5.97 -5.33
CA VAL A 34 5.01 -5.12 -6.06
C VAL A 34 3.59 -5.51 -5.69
N ALA A 35 2.69 -4.54 -5.68
CA ALA A 35 1.26 -4.75 -5.49
C ALA A 35 0.49 -3.82 -6.43
N THR A 36 -0.53 -4.34 -7.12
CA THR A 36 -1.36 -3.53 -8.03
C THR A 36 -2.64 -3.01 -7.38
N THR A 37 -2.85 -3.35 -6.11
CA THR A 37 -4.01 -2.91 -5.33
C THR A 37 -3.61 -2.64 -3.88
N GLY A 38 -4.36 -1.76 -3.21
CA GLY A 38 -4.14 -1.51 -1.78
C GLY A 38 -4.38 -2.72 -0.88
N ARG A 39 -5.27 -3.65 -1.26
CA ARG A 39 -5.49 -4.88 -0.49
C ARG A 39 -4.25 -5.77 -0.51
N ASP A 40 -3.71 -6.01 -1.71
CA ASP A 40 -2.50 -6.81 -1.88
C ASP A 40 -1.31 -6.18 -1.14
N ALA A 41 -1.14 -4.86 -1.25
CA ALA A 41 -0.13 -4.12 -0.50
C ALA A 41 -0.27 -4.30 1.02
N LEU A 42 -1.49 -4.23 1.56
CA LEU A 42 -1.75 -4.44 2.98
C LEU A 42 -1.47 -5.88 3.44
N GLU A 43 -1.80 -6.87 2.61
CA GLU A 43 -1.49 -8.28 2.89
C GLU A 43 0.03 -8.52 2.89
N GLN A 44 0.76 -7.92 1.96
CA GLN A 44 2.21 -7.99 1.90
C GLN A 44 2.86 -7.33 3.13
N CYS A 45 2.40 -6.15 3.55
CA CYS A 45 2.89 -5.49 4.77
C CYS A 45 2.62 -6.29 6.06
N ARG A 46 1.56 -7.11 6.08
CA ARG A 46 1.25 -7.98 7.24
C ARG A 46 2.09 -9.25 7.26
N SER A 47 2.41 -9.81 6.08
CA SER A 47 3.17 -11.05 5.97
C SER A 47 4.68 -10.83 6.12
N SER A 48 5.17 -9.67 5.68
CA SER A 48 6.60 -9.39 5.58
C SER A 48 6.92 -7.95 5.99
N PRO A 49 8.01 -7.73 6.75
CA PRO A 49 8.47 -6.37 7.04
C PRO A 49 8.91 -5.64 5.78
N VAL A 50 8.42 -4.41 5.61
CA VAL A 50 8.74 -3.49 4.51
C VAL A 50 9.50 -2.31 5.12
N ASP A 51 10.65 -1.94 4.53
CA ASP A 51 11.45 -0.82 5.02
C ASP A 51 11.00 0.51 4.38
N VAL A 52 10.57 0.47 3.12
CA VAL A 52 10.08 1.62 2.35
C VAL A 52 8.90 1.20 1.48
N MET A 53 7.85 2.02 1.42
CA MET A 53 6.72 1.85 0.51
C MET A 53 6.67 3.02 -0.48
N LEU A 54 6.64 2.71 -1.78
CA LEU A 54 6.39 3.68 -2.85
C LEU A 54 4.94 3.53 -3.29
N LEU A 55 4.12 4.53 -2.96
CA LEU A 55 2.69 4.53 -3.23
C LEU A 55 2.37 5.57 -4.30
N ASP A 56 1.75 5.15 -5.40
CA ASP A 56 1.12 6.11 -6.30
C ASP A 56 -0.19 6.65 -5.71
N LEU A 57 -0.28 7.98 -5.63
CA LEU A 57 -1.43 8.68 -5.06
C LEU A 57 -2.60 8.82 -6.04
N LYS A 58 -2.40 8.55 -7.34
CA LYS A 58 -3.53 8.50 -8.28
C LYS A 58 -4.31 7.20 -8.14
N CYS A 59 -3.75 6.19 -7.47
CA CYS A 59 -4.44 4.95 -7.09
C CYS A 59 -5.64 5.26 -6.17
N ARG A 60 -6.80 5.50 -6.81
CA ARG A 60 -8.07 5.94 -6.22
C ARG A 60 -8.58 5.01 -5.11
N THR A 61 -8.11 3.77 -5.10
CA THR A 61 -8.56 2.69 -4.21
C THR A 61 -8.01 2.83 -2.78
N LEU A 62 -6.83 3.41 -2.57
CA LEU A 62 -6.25 3.55 -1.22
C LEU A 62 -6.86 4.71 -0.41
N MET A 63 -7.53 5.67 -1.06
CA MET A 63 -8.11 6.82 -0.37
C MET A 63 -9.41 6.53 0.37
N ALA A 64 -9.92 5.29 0.33
CA ALA A 64 -11.03 4.84 1.18
C ALA A 64 -10.60 4.61 2.65
N TRP A 65 -9.75 5.49 3.20
CA TRP A 65 -9.53 5.57 4.64
C TRP A 65 -10.84 5.98 5.31
N LYS A 66 -11.60 5.01 5.80
CA LYS A 66 -12.65 5.27 6.79
C LYS A 66 -11.95 5.66 8.07
N SER A 67 -12.07 6.93 8.45
CA SER A 67 -11.67 7.40 9.77
C SER A 67 -12.21 6.44 10.84
N PRO A 68 -11.37 5.90 11.75
CA PRO A 68 -11.86 5.20 12.93
C PRO A 68 -12.56 6.23 13.82
N GLY A 69 -13.88 6.39 13.64
CA GLY A 69 -14.63 7.41 14.36
C GLY A 69 -15.95 7.87 13.74
N SER A 70 -16.39 7.34 12.59
CA SER A 70 -17.76 7.60 12.12
C SER A 70 -18.78 6.79 12.91
N SER A 71 -18.90 7.09 14.22
CA SER A 71 -20.11 6.83 14.97
C SER A 71 -21.23 7.58 14.26
N SER A 72 -22.06 6.85 13.52
CA SER A 72 -23.34 7.39 13.06
C SER A 72 -24.25 7.51 14.30
N SER A 73 -23.99 8.54 15.11
CA SER A 73 -24.97 9.07 16.04
C SER A 73 -25.95 9.86 15.19
N ASN A 74 -27.10 9.28 14.92
CA ASN A 74 -28.26 10.07 14.57
C ASN A 74 -29.38 9.75 15.55
N SER A 75 -29.31 10.45 16.69
CA SER A 75 -30.45 10.75 17.52
C SER A 75 -31.49 11.52 16.71
N ARG A 76 -32.49 10.80 16.18
CA ARG A 76 -33.77 11.40 15.79
C ARG A 76 -34.84 10.99 16.79
N THR A 77 -34.93 11.80 17.84
CA THR A 77 -36.17 12.06 18.55
C THR A 77 -37.15 12.76 17.60
N SER A 78 -38.37 12.22 17.48
CA SER A 78 -39.69 12.86 17.16
C SER A 78 -40.63 11.68 16.83
N ARG A 79 -41.61 11.25 17.64
CA ARG A 79 -42.86 11.93 18.06
C ARG A 79 -43.42 12.68 16.84
N TRP A 80 -44.36 12.16 16.05
CA TRP A 80 -45.53 11.29 16.26
C TRP A 80 -45.62 10.23 15.16
#